data_AF-A0A1I6BRA6-F1
#
_entry.id   AF-A0A1I6BRA6-F1
#
_cell.length_a   1.000
_cell.length_b   1.000
_cell.length_c   1.000
_cell.angle_alpha   90.00
_cell.angle_beta   90.00
_cell.angle_gamma   90.00
#
_symmetry.space_group_name_H-M   'P 1'
#
loop_
_entity.id
_entity.type
_entity.pdbx_description
1 polymer ?
#
loop_
_entity_poly.entity_id
_entity_poly.type
_entity_poly.pdbx_seq_one_letter_code
_entity_poly.pdbx_strand_id
1 'polypeptide(L)'
;MPVPELARVATGRRLTFAAQPGERAHVFRRVGGAAGPWHRVAVNARCPFLDEDVLAPGTFVEYYVHVPAEAADGTARDRSLLLSTTT
;
A
#
# COMPACT_ATOMS: atom_id res chain seq x y z
N MET A 1 2.48 17.38 -3.45
CA MET A 1 2.52 16.00 -2.94
C MET A 1 1.33 15.26 -3.53
N PRO A 2 1.49 14.10 -4.20
CA PRO A 2 0.34 13.34 -4.65
C PRO A 2 -0.45 12.83 -3.43
N VAL A 3 -1.78 12.87 -3.54
CA VAL A 3 -2.68 12.31 -2.51
C VAL A 3 -2.54 10.78 -2.56
N PRO A 4 -2.41 10.09 -1.41
CA PRO A 4 -2.43 8.63 -1.40
C PRO A 4 -3.68 8.08 -2.06
N GLU A 5 -3.51 7.08 -2.92
CA GLU A 5 -4.59 6.56 -3.77
C GLU A 5 -4.46 5.04 -3.92
N LEU A 6 -5.62 4.36 -3.98
CA LEU A 6 -5.74 2.98 -4.40
C LEU A 6 -6.62 2.93 -5.65
N ALA A 7 -6.04 2.54 -6.78
CA ALA A 7 -6.72 2.45 -8.07
C ALA A 7 -6.73 1.01 -8.59
N ARG A 8 -7.87 0.57 -9.15
CA ARG A 8 -7.94 -0.69 -9.90
C ARG A 8 -7.43 -0.46 -11.32
N VAL A 9 -6.53 -1.32 -11.77
CA VAL A 9 -5.99 -1.31 -13.14
C VAL A 9 -6.17 -2.71 -13.75
N ALA A 10 -5.98 -2.83 -15.06
CA ALA A 10 -6.21 -4.10 -15.78
C ALA A 10 -5.42 -5.28 -15.19
N THR A 11 -4.22 -5.02 -14.67
CA THR A 11 -3.30 -6.02 -14.13
C THR A 11 -3.37 -6.18 -12.61
N GLY A 12 -4.24 -5.45 -11.90
CA GLY A 12 -4.34 -5.55 -10.45
C GLY A 12 -4.73 -4.27 -9.75
N ARG A 13 -4.09 -4.01 -8.60
CA ARG A 13 -4.40 -2.89 -7.71
C ARG A 13 -3.16 -2.02 -7.52
N ARG A 14 -3.21 -0.78 -7.98
CA ARG A 14 -2.12 0.19 -7.91
C ARG A 14 -2.25 1.06 -6.67
N LEU A 15 -1.24 1.04 -5.81
CA LEU A 15 -1.12 1.87 -4.62
C LEU A 15 -0.15 3.02 -4.89
N THR A 16 -0.65 4.25 -4.78
CA THR A 16 0.16 5.47 -4.76
C THR A 16 0.27 5.95 -3.32
N PHE A 17 1.48 6.02 -2.78
CA PHE A 17 1.69 6.39 -1.36
C PHE A 17 2.89 7.29 -1.12
N ALA A 18 3.80 7.52 -2.07
CA ALA A 18 4.97 8.36 -1.84
C ALA A 18 4.58 9.85 -1.73
N ALA A 19 5.02 10.48 -0.65
CA ALA A 19 4.97 11.92 -0.48
C ALA A 19 6.18 12.56 -1.17
N GLN A 20 7.35 11.91 -1.10
CA GLN A 20 8.61 12.38 -1.68
C GLN A 20 9.22 11.32 -2.63
N PRO A 21 10.00 11.75 -3.64
CA PRO A 21 10.77 10.83 -4.46
C PRO A 21 11.73 9.98 -3.61
N GLY A 22 11.78 8.68 -3.88
CA GLY A 22 12.74 7.78 -3.23
C GLY A 22 12.25 7.12 -1.94
N GLU A 23 11.13 7.59 -1.35
CA GLU A 23 10.52 6.91 -0.21
C GLU A 23 10.18 5.46 -0.54
N ARG A 24 10.42 4.60 0.44
CA ARG A 24 10.11 3.17 0.37
C ARG A 24 9.07 2.83 1.44
N ALA A 25 8.27 1.80 1.18
CA ALA A 25 7.26 1.35 2.13
C ALA A 25 7.25 -0.16 2.32
N HIS A 26 6.81 -0.60 3.48
CA HIS A 26 6.30 -1.95 3.69
C HIS A 26 4.79 -1.95 3.42
N VAL A 27 4.34 -2.90 2.59
CA VAL A 27 2.93 -3.02 2.20
C VAL A 27 2.38 -4.30 2.79
N PHE A 28 1.26 -4.17 3.48
CA PHE A 28 0.52 -5.26 4.09
C PHE A 28 -0.88 -5.29 3.49
N ARG A 29 -1.43 -6.48 3.30
CA ARG A 29 -2.76 -6.71 2.75
C ARG A 29 -3.58 -7.58 3.69
N ARG A 30 -4.85 -7.23 3.88
CA ARG A 30 -5.87 -8.05 4.52
C ARG A 30 -7.00 -8.29 3.52
N VAL A 31 -7.47 -9.53 3.47
CA VAL A 31 -8.54 -9.97 2.56
C VAL A 31 -9.72 -10.46 3.39
N GLY A 32 -10.95 -10.11 3.00
CA GLY A 32 -12.17 -10.53 3.72
C GLY A 32 -12.54 -9.64 4.91
N GLY A 33 -11.96 -8.43 5.00
CA GLY A 33 -12.28 -7.45 6.04
C GLY A 33 -11.63 -7.73 7.38
N ALA A 34 -12.20 -7.17 8.46
CA ALA A 34 -11.57 -7.08 9.77
C ALA A 34 -11.14 -8.41 10.40
N ALA A 35 -11.78 -9.51 10.03
CA ALA A 35 -11.50 -10.86 10.52
C ALA A 35 -10.28 -11.53 9.84
N GLY A 36 -9.84 -11.02 8.68
CA GLY A 36 -8.70 -11.59 7.96
C GLY A 36 -7.35 -11.23 8.60
N PRO A 37 -6.33 -12.10 8.52
CA PRO A 37 -4.99 -11.74 8.95
C PRO A 37 -4.35 -10.73 7.99
N TRP A 38 -3.44 -9.91 8.52
CA TRP A 38 -2.56 -9.08 7.71
C TRP A 38 -1.41 -9.91 7.15
N HIS A 39 -1.22 -9.87 5.84
CA HIS A 39 -0.09 -10.45 5.14
C HIS A 39 0.84 -9.37 4.63
N ARG A 40 2.14 -9.47 4.91
CA ARG A 40 3.12 -8.56 4.30
C ARG A 40 3.36 -8.97 2.86
N VAL A 41 2.88 -8.16 1.92
CA VAL A 41 2.96 -8.44 0.48
C VAL A 41 4.16 -7.78 -0.20
N ALA A 42 4.73 -6.73 0.40
CA ALA A 42 5.97 -6.14 -0.08
C ALA A 42 6.80 -5.51 1.05
N VAL A 43 8.11 -5.51 0.85
CA VAL A 43 9.11 -4.86 1.71
C VAL A 43 9.90 -3.88 0.86
N ASN A 44 10.12 -2.65 1.35
CA ASN A 44 10.88 -1.63 0.63
C ASN A 44 10.31 -1.32 -0.78
N ALA A 45 8.99 -1.40 -0.92
CA ALA A 45 8.25 -1.12 -2.14
C ALA A 45 8.42 0.34 -2.57
N ARG A 46 8.61 0.55 -3.87
CA ARG A 46 8.59 1.89 -4.48
C ARG A 46 7.16 2.29 -4.80
N CYS A 47 6.92 3.59 -4.87
CA CYS A 47 5.66 4.14 -5.33
C CYS A 47 5.73 4.46 -6.84
N PRO A 48 4.68 4.16 -7.63
CA PRO A 48 3.53 3.34 -7.23
C PRO A 48 3.89 1.86 -7.07
N PHE A 49 3.21 1.17 -6.16
CA PHE A 49 3.31 -0.29 -6.01
C PHE A 49 2.10 -0.94 -6.71
N LEU A 50 2.33 -2.01 -7.45
CA LEU A 50 1.28 -2.80 -8.10
C LEU A 50 1.17 -4.14 -7.39
N ASP A 51 0.00 -4.41 -6.82
CA ASP A 51 -0.37 -5.74 -6.33
C ASP A 51 -1.11 -6.49 -7.45
N GLU A 52 -0.46 -7.54 -7.98
CA GLU A 52 -0.91 -8.34 -9.12
C GLU A 52 -1.66 -9.61 -8.72
N ASP A 53 -1.85 -9.88 -7.40
CA ASP A 53 -2.52 -11.11 -6.98
C ASP A 53 -3.94 -11.21 -7.54
N VAL A 54 -4.35 -12.41 -7.92
CA VAL A 54 -5.71 -12.67 -8.39
C VAL A 54 -6.58 -12.98 -7.19
N LEU A 55 -7.58 -12.13 -6.95
CA LEU A 55 -8.56 -12.28 -5.87
C LEU A 55 -9.94 -12.50 -6.50
N ALA A 56 -10.80 -13.24 -5.81
CA ALA A 56 -12.15 -13.49 -6.31
C ALA A 56 -12.92 -12.16 -6.49
N PRO A 57 -13.77 -12.00 -7.51
CA PRO A 57 -14.57 -10.79 -7.68
C PRO A 57 -15.44 -10.50 -6.44
N GLY A 58 -15.63 -9.22 -6.11
CA GLY A 58 -16.38 -8.81 -4.91
C GLY A 58 -15.62 -8.98 -3.60
N THR A 59 -14.37 -9.41 -3.63
CA THR A 59 -13.55 -9.55 -2.41
C THR A 59 -13.21 -8.16 -1.88
N PHE A 60 -13.54 -7.92 -0.62
CA PHE A 60 -13.07 -6.72 0.09
C PHE A 60 -11.61 -6.89 0.51
N VAL A 61 -10.80 -5.88 0.19
CA VAL A 61 -9.36 -5.88 0.39
C VAL A 61 -8.95 -4.57 1.06
N GLU A 62 -8.09 -4.68 2.06
CA GLU A 62 -7.48 -3.55 2.73
C GLU A 62 -5.97 -3.63 2.61
N TYR A 63 -5.34 -2.46 2.50
CA TYR A 63 -3.91 -2.27 2.46
C TYR A 63 -3.48 -1.34 3.58
N TYR A 64 -2.56 -1.84 4.40
CA TYR A 64 -1.82 -1.02 5.34
C TYR A 64 -0.43 -0.75 4.75
N VAL A 65 -0.11 0.51 4.51
CA VAL A 65 1.18 0.94 3.95
C VAL A 65 1.94 1.68 5.03
N HIS A 66 3.11 1.18 5.40
CA HIS A 66 3.98 1.79 6.38
C HIS A 66 5.24 2.30 5.69
N VAL A 67 5.44 3.61 5.70
CA VAL A 67 6.64 4.27 5.18
C VAL A 67 7.48 4.64 6.39
N PRO A 68 8.57 3.91 6.66
CA PRO A 68 9.44 4.22 7.77
C PRO A 68 10.13 5.57 7.54
N ALA A 69 10.52 6.22 8.63
CA ALA A 69 11.37 7.39 8.56
C ALA A 69 12.77 7.00 8.02
N GLU A 70 13.06 7.30 6.76
CA GLU A 70 14.41 7.19 6.21
C GLU A 70 15.22 8.43 6.60
N ALA A 71 16.03 8.30 7.65
CA ALA A 71 16.86 9.40 8.14
C ALA A 71 18.12 9.57 7.29
N ALA A 72 18.16 10.65 6.50
CA ALA A 72 19.43 11.27 6.09
C ALA A 72 19.50 12.76 6.50
N ASP A 73 18.36 13.47 6.55
CA ASP A 73 18.34 14.93 6.74
C ASP A 73 17.24 15.41 7.72
N GLY A 74 16.83 14.55 8.66
CA GLY A 74 15.98 14.92 9.80
C GLY A 74 14.49 15.25 9.52
N THR A 75 14.03 15.20 8.27
CA THR A 75 12.66 15.56 7.89
C THR A 75 11.73 14.39 7.56
N ALA A 76 12.25 13.15 7.48
CA ALA A 76 11.43 11.98 7.21
C ALA A 76 10.55 11.66 8.43
N ARG A 77 9.24 11.61 8.21
CA ARG A 77 8.26 11.23 9.24
C ARG A 77 7.79 9.82 8.98
N ASP A 78 7.79 9.03 10.04
CA ASP A 78 7.08 7.76 10.06
C ASP A 78 5.62 8.01 9.70
N ARG A 79 5.12 7.32 8.68
CA ARG A 79 3.76 7.54 8.17
C ARG A 79 3.12 6.24 7.75
N SER A 80 1.85 6.11 8.11
CA SER A 80 1.06 4.93 7.84
C SER A 80 -0.23 5.32 7.13
N LEU A 81 -0.68 4.48 6.22
CA LEU A 81 -1.89 4.69 5.42
C LEU A 81 -2.73 3.42 5.42
N LEU A 82 -4.05 3.58 5.51
CA LEU A 82 -5.01 2.50 5.33
C LEU A 82 -5.86 2.81 4.09
N LEU A 83 -5.81 1.92 3.11
CA LEU A 83 -6.55 2.04 1.85
C LEU A 83 -7.39 0.78 1.65
N SER A 84 -8.60 0.91 1.10
CA SER A 84 -9.47 -0.24 0.90
C SER A 84 -10.18 -0.18 -0.45
N THR A 85 -10.49 -1.35 -0.99
CA THR A 85 -11.24 -1.49 -2.24
C THR A 85 -11.96 -2.83 -2.27
N THR A 86 -12.87 -2.97 -3.23
CA THR A 86 -13.53 -4.23 -3.55
C THR A 86 -13.12 -4.65 -4.96
N THR A 87 -12.70 -5.90 -5.13
CA THR A 87 -12.25 -6.48 -6.41
C THR A 87 -13.40 -6.86 -7.34
#